data_AF-A0A6L7VZS8-F1
#
_entry.id   AF-A0A6L7VZS8-F1
#
_cell.length_a   1.000
_cell.length_b   1.000
_cell.length_c   1.000
_cell.angle_alpha   90.00
_cell.angle_beta   90.00
_cell.angle_gamma   90.00
#
_symmetry.space_group_name_H-M   'P 1'
#
loop_
_entity.id
_entity.type
_entity.pdbx_description
1 polymer ?
#
loop_
_entity_poly.entity_id
_entity_poly.type
_entity_poly.pdbx_seq_one_letter_code
_entity_poly.pdbx_strand_id
1 'polypeptide(L)'
;MLPKRLLTRCMNYVAFLIFGPDCIDVLRPTRGYITLIQGERMKSNHPEHNDTTSIDSIDSIATRLEGVRETIMDEYRKNHSDPWIIAFSGGKDSTLLLQLVWEMLLSLAPEERHRKVYIVANDTLVESPLVIDHLKKSIKDISKAVKKMFLPIIVQITQPCIDQTFWVNVIGRGYIPPTRNFRWCTDRMKIQPTNRLIEEILAQHKRAVLLVGTRRSESQNRRRNMQKHSVKANEMNPHSSIKGCWMFAPLADLLDNDVWMILMQRKPPWGSSHRNLITLYRNAGGGECPLVLTKEDAPSCGTTSPRFGCWTCTVVEKDRSMRGMIDSGHPEQEKLEMLFDFREMLITLREDNENRLPVRRDGRTKNRDDGTRVYGPFTLEVRQEILDRLHDMESQMGERLISRSEIEVIEDIWWRDRIREDGRLALIEKLNQEEV
;
A
#
# COMPACT_ATOMS: atom_id res chain seq x y z
N MET A 1 25.96 5.54 48.86
CA MET A 1 25.14 6.31 47.90
C MET A 1 26.07 7.24 47.12
N LEU A 2 26.39 6.90 45.88
CA LEU A 2 27.20 7.77 45.00
C LEU A 2 26.32 8.86 44.35
N PRO A 3 26.81 10.09 44.15
CA PRO A 3 25.99 11.16 43.61
C PRO A 3 25.63 10.90 42.14
N LYS A 4 24.35 11.08 41.79
CA LYS A 4 23.78 10.95 40.44
C LYS A 4 24.60 11.64 39.32
N ARG A 5 25.38 12.68 39.66
CA ARG A 5 26.24 13.41 38.71
C ARG A 5 27.46 12.61 38.21
N LEU A 6 27.95 11.61 38.95
CA LEU A 6 29.05 10.75 38.49
C LEU A 6 28.58 9.69 37.47
N LEU A 7 27.38 9.13 37.64
CA LEU A 7 26.83 8.15 36.69
C LEU A 7 26.59 8.76 35.30
N THR A 8 26.09 10.00 35.23
CA THR A 8 25.87 10.69 33.95
C THR A 8 27.17 11.01 33.22
N ARG A 9 28.25 11.29 33.96
CA ARG A 9 29.59 11.53 33.37
C ARG A 9 30.22 10.25 32.84
N CYS A 10 30.06 9.11 33.54
CA CYS A 10 30.58 7.82 33.06
C CYS A 10 29.83 7.31 31.82
N MET A 11 28.50 7.46 31.76
CA MET A 11 27.71 7.06 30.58
C MET A 11 28.06 7.89 29.33
N ASN A 12 28.31 9.19 29.50
CA ASN A 12 28.71 10.05 28.38
C ASN A 12 30.14 9.76 27.90
N TYR A 13 31.05 9.35 28.79
CA TYR A 13 32.42 8.99 28.40
C TYR A 13 32.47 7.66 27.62
N VAL A 14 31.62 6.69 28.00
CA VAL A 14 31.48 5.41 27.28
C VAL A 14 30.80 5.60 25.91
N ALA A 15 29.81 6.49 25.81
CA ALA A 15 29.19 6.84 24.53
C ALA A 15 30.17 7.57 23.58
N PHE A 16 31.02 8.44 24.11
CA PHE A 16 32.03 9.18 23.33
C PHE A 16 33.11 8.25 22.73
N LEU A 17 33.50 7.20 23.46
CA LEU A 17 34.50 6.23 23.00
C LEU A 17 33.97 5.23 21.95
N ILE A 18 32.65 5.05 21.83
CA ILE A 18 32.03 4.06 20.92
C ILE A 18 31.45 4.68 19.65
N PHE A 19 30.93 5.92 19.69
CA PHE A 19 30.06 6.45 18.63
C PHE A 19 30.60 7.66 17.83
N GLY A 20 31.76 8.21 18.19
CA GLY A 20 32.31 9.40 17.50
C GLY A 20 31.42 10.66 17.66
N PRO A 21 31.90 11.84 17.21
CA PRO A 21 31.25 13.13 17.49
C PRO A 21 29.89 13.33 16.81
N ASP A 22 29.54 12.54 15.79
CA ASP A 22 28.33 12.74 14.97
C ASP A 22 27.04 12.08 15.49
N CYS A 23 27.06 11.43 16.66
CA CYS A 23 25.91 10.69 17.21
C CYS A 23 25.24 11.33 18.45
N ILE A 24 25.67 12.53 18.88
CA ILE A 24 25.21 13.12 20.15
C ILE A 24 23.81 13.77 20.08
N ASP A 25 23.25 14.00 18.89
CA ASP A 25 21.96 14.70 18.74
C ASP A 25 20.70 13.80 18.88
N VAL A 26 20.86 12.48 19.03
CA VAL A 26 19.70 11.55 19.08
C VAL A 26 19.15 11.34 20.51
N LEU A 27 19.80 11.87 21.55
CA LEU A 27 19.43 11.61 22.95
C LEU A 27 19.16 12.85 23.82
N ARG A 28 18.99 14.04 23.22
CA ARG A 28 18.54 15.20 24.00
C ARG A 28 17.00 15.28 24.04
N PRO A 29 16.38 15.38 25.23
CA PRO A 29 14.99 15.80 25.30
C PRO A 29 14.93 17.26 24.83
N THR A 30 14.32 17.51 23.67
CA THR A 30 14.03 18.86 23.19
C THR A 30 12.96 19.51 24.09
N ARG A 31 13.40 20.08 25.21
CA ARG A 31 12.67 21.17 25.87
C ARG A 31 12.90 22.43 25.04
N GLY A 32 12.03 22.67 24.06
CA GLY A 32 11.92 23.98 23.42
C GLY A 32 11.33 24.97 24.42
N TYR A 33 12.18 25.79 25.03
CA TYR A 33 11.74 26.96 25.77
C TYR A 33 11.33 28.04 24.77
N ILE A 34 10.08 28.48 24.81
CA ILE A 34 9.63 29.71 24.17
C ILE A 34 10.09 30.86 25.06
N THR A 35 11.10 31.60 24.60
CA THR A 35 11.54 32.84 25.24
C THR A 35 10.52 33.93 24.94
N LEU A 36 9.68 34.28 25.92
CA LEU A 36 8.86 35.48 25.90
C LEU A 36 9.79 36.70 26.02
N ILE A 37 10.04 37.41 24.92
CA ILE A 37 10.67 38.73 24.95
C ILE A 37 9.58 39.74 25.33
N GLN A 38 9.65 40.27 26.55
CA GLN A 38 9.00 41.52 26.91
C GLN A 38 9.74 42.66 26.19
N GLY A 39 9.04 43.35 25.29
CA GLY A 39 9.53 44.51 24.55
C GLY A 39 8.37 45.47 24.30
N GLU A 40 8.62 46.74 24.58
CA GLU A 40 7.65 47.82 24.78
C GLU A 40 6.77 48.18 23.57
N ARG A 41 5.58 48.71 23.88
CA ARG A 41 4.62 49.27 22.91
C ARG A 41 5.25 50.39 22.08
N MET A 42 5.34 50.20 20.78
CA MET A 42 5.26 51.29 19.80
C MET A 42 4.06 51.04 18.87
N LYS A 43 3.15 52.02 18.83
CA LYS A 43 1.96 52.04 17.99
C LYS A 43 2.37 52.40 16.56
N SER A 44 2.04 51.55 15.59
CA SER A 44 1.90 51.96 14.19
C SER A 44 0.76 51.18 13.54
N ASN A 45 -0.26 51.91 13.10
CA ASN A 45 -1.48 51.42 12.46
C ASN A 45 -1.18 50.73 11.13
N HIS A 46 -1.43 49.42 11.02
CA HIS A 46 -1.70 48.69 9.76
C HIS A 46 -2.76 47.62 10.04
N PRO A 47 -3.58 47.22 9.04
CA PRO A 47 -4.83 46.49 9.27
C PRO A 47 -4.54 45.07 9.76
N GLU A 48 -5.24 44.66 10.82
CA GLU A 48 -5.22 43.30 11.37
C GLU A 48 -5.75 42.30 10.33
N HIS A 49 -4.86 41.51 9.74
CA HIS A 49 -5.22 40.24 9.12
C HIS A 49 -5.31 39.18 10.23
N ASN A 50 -6.47 38.52 10.33
CA ASN A 50 -6.75 37.42 11.25
C ASN A 50 -5.76 36.24 11.07
N ASP A 51 -4.74 36.16 11.93
CA ASP A 51 -3.81 35.02 12.04
C ASP A 51 -4.29 33.91 13.00
N THR A 52 -5.46 34.10 13.65
CA THR A 52 -6.02 33.19 14.67
C THR A 52 -6.44 31.81 14.13
N THR A 53 -6.78 31.69 12.85
CA THR A 53 -7.22 30.42 12.24
C THR A 53 -6.10 29.39 12.08
N SER A 54 -4.85 29.83 11.97
CA SER A 54 -3.71 28.93 11.73
C SER A 54 -3.23 28.22 13.01
N ILE A 55 -3.22 28.93 14.14
CA ILE A 55 -2.76 28.44 15.45
C ILE A 55 -3.75 27.42 16.02
N ASP A 56 -5.05 27.70 15.95
CA ASP A 56 -6.11 26.78 16.37
C ASP A 56 -6.07 25.46 15.58
N SER A 57 -5.67 25.51 14.30
CA SER A 57 -5.57 24.32 13.45
C SER A 57 -4.40 23.40 13.86
N ILE A 58 -3.26 23.96 14.28
CA ILE A 58 -2.07 23.20 14.66
C ILE A 58 -2.27 22.56 16.05
N ASP A 59 -2.87 23.29 16.99
CA ASP A 59 -3.17 22.77 18.33
C ASP A 59 -4.17 21.60 18.25
N SER A 60 -5.12 21.68 17.32
CA SER A 60 -6.05 20.60 17.00
C SER A 60 -5.35 19.34 16.46
N ILE A 61 -4.31 19.49 15.63
CA ILE A 61 -3.55 18.36 15.08
C ILE A 61 -2.71 17.69 16.17
N ALA A 62 -2.02 18.48 16.99
CA ALA A 62 -1.22 17.97 18.10
C ALA A 62 -2.08 17.15 19.08
N THR A 63 -3.26 17.67 19.42
CA THR A 63 -4.24 16.97 20.28
C THR A 63 -4.69 15.65 19.66
N ARG A 64 -5.06 15.63 18.37
CA ARG A 64 -5.45 14.39 17.67
C ARG A 64 -4.30 13.38 17.62
N LEU A 65 -3.08 13.82 17.34
CA LEU A 65 -1.90 12.96 17.32
C LEU A 65 -1.64 12.33 18.69
N GLU A 66 -1.71 13.10 19.78
CA GLU A 66 -1.47 12.56 21.11
C GLU A 66 -2.54 11.53 21.49
N GLY A 67 -3.83 11.79 21.20
CA GLY A 67 -4.89 10.82 21.41
C GLY A 67 -4.67 9.50 20.65
N VAL A 68 -4.11 9.55 19.44
CA VAL A 68 -3.72 8.34 18.69
C VAL A 68 -2.55 7.60 19.39
N ARG A 69 -1.55 8.33 19.89
CA ARG A 69 -0.40 7.74 20.59
C ARG A 69 -0.81 7.08 21.90
N GLU A 70 -1.68 7.73 22.67
CA GLU A 70 -2.29 7.17 23.88
C GLU A 70 -3.07 5.89 23.54
N THR A 71 -3.93 5.94 22.52
CA THR A 71 -4.72 4.78 22.07
C THR A 71 -3.82 3.58 21.71
N ILE A 72 -2.71 3.81 21.00
CA ILE A 72 -1.74 2.76 20.67
C ILE A 72 -1.03 2.25 21.94
N MET A 73 -0.58 3.13 22.82
CA MET A 73 0.13 2.77 24.06
C MET A 73 -0.77 1.96 25.02
N ASP A 74 -2.00 2.41 25.23
CA ASP A 74 -2.97 1.76 26.11
C ASP A 74 -3.29 0.35 25.62
N GLU A 75 -3.49 0.19 24.31
CA GLU A 75 -3.69 -1.11 23.69
C GLU A 75 -2.45 -2.01 23.84
N TYR A 76 -1.25 -1.47 23.65
CA TYR A 76 0.00 -2.22 23.81
C TYR A 76 0.21 -2.74 25.25
N ARG A 77 -0.18 -1.96 26.25
CA ARG A 77 -0.03 -2.29 27.69
C ARG A 77 -1.06 -3.28 28.23
N LYS A 78 -2.12 -3.62 27.46
CA LYS A 78 -3.09 -4.62 27.89
C LYS A 78 -2.43 -5.97 28.15
N ASN A 79 -3.01 -6.75 29.06
CA ASN A 79 -2.49 -8.05 29.50
C ASN A 79 -2.71 -9.16 28.45
N HIS A 80 -2.02 -9.05 27.32
CA HIS A 80 -1.88 -10.10 26.32
C HIS A 80 -0.60 -9.89 25.50
N SER A 81 -0.10 -10.99 24.94
CA SER A 81 1.07 -11.02 24.06
C SER A 81 0.70 -11.24 22.59
N ASP A 82 -0.57 -11.00 22.23
CA ASP A 82 -1.04 -11.15 20.84
C ASP A 82 -0.14 -10.33 19.90
N PRO A 83 0.48 -10.95 18.87
CA PRO A 83 1.33 -10.24 17.93
C PRO A 83 0.52 -9.20 17.16
N TRP A 84 1.17 -8.08 16.88
CA TRP A 84 0.62 -7.04 16.02
C TRP A 84 1.07 -7.25 14.59
N ILE A 85 0.19 -7.05 13.63
CA ILE A 85 0.45 -7.15 12.20
C ILE A 85 0.13 -5.79 11.60
N ILE A 86 1.09 -5.14 10.96
CA ILE A 86 0.90 -3.86 10.26
C ILE A 86 0.95 -4.15 8.77
N ALA A 87 -0.18 -3.97 8.08
CA ALA A 87 -0.20 -4.00 6.62
C ALA A 87 0.45 -2.72 6.07
N PHE A 88 1.66 -2.85 5.54
CA PHE A 88 2.47 -1.75 5.07
C PHE A 88 2.48 -1.69 3.55
N SER A 89 1.90 -0.63 2.97
CA SER A 89 1.84 -0.45 1.52
C SER A 89 2.83 0.59 0.98
N GLY A 90 3.61 1.23 1.86
CA GLY A 90 4.42 2.40 1.49
C GLY A 90 3.60 3.67 1.22
N GLY A 91 2.27 3.64 1.44
CA GLY A 91 1.44 4.84 1.39
C GLY A 91 1.56 5.69 2.67
N LYS A 92 1.07 6.94 2.61
CA LYS A 92 1.13 7.90 3.73
C LYS A 92 0.54 7.35 5.03
N ASP A 93 -0.64 6.71 4.97
CA ASP A 93 -1.37 6.28 6.15
C ASP A 93 -0.68 5.08 6.81
N SER A 94 -0.22 4.11 6.03
CA SER A 94 0.54 2.96 6.54
C SER A 94 1.92 3.36 7.08
N THR A 95 2.53 4.38 6.47
CA THR A 95 3.82 4.93 6.92
C THR A 95 3.69 5.63 8.26
N LEU A 96 2.65 6.46 8.42
CA LEU A 96 2.38 7.12 9.70
C LEU A 96 2.06 6.10 10.78
N LEU A 97 1.20 5.11 10.50
CA LEU A 97 0.86 4.05 11.45
C LEU A 97 2.11 3.32 11.95
N LEU A 98 2.99 2.90 11.02
CA LEU A 98 4.24 2.24 11.37
C LEU A 98 5.13 3.16 12.21
N GLN A 99 5.24 4.44 11.85
CA GLN A 99 6.01 5.42 12.60
C GLN A 99 5.51 5.55 14.04
N LEU A 100 4.19 5.69 14.26
CA LEU A 100 3.64 5.84 15.61
C LEU A 100 3.85 4.59 16.47
N VAL A 101 3.67 3.39 15.90
CA VAL A 101 3.97 2.14 16.62
C VAL A 101 5.45 2.03 16.94
N TRP A 102 6.33 2.40 16.01
CA TRP A 102 7.77 2.36 16.24
C TRP A 102 8.21 3.37 17.32
N GLU A 103 7.71 4.60 17.28
CA GLU A 103 7.95 5.63 18.31
C GLU A 103 7.48 5.14 19.69
N MET A 104 6.32 4.49 19.76
CA MET A 104 5.81 3.87 20.99
C MET A 104 6.77 2.79 21.51
N LEU A 105 7.23 1.86 20.66
CA LEU A 105 8.20 0.84 21.06
C LEU A 105 9.52 1.44 21.57
N LEU A 106 10.00 2.52 20.96
CA LEU A 106 11.22 3.22 21.41
C LEU A 106 11.03 3.95 22.74
N SER A 107 9.80 4.36 23.07
CA SER A 107 9.49 5.01 24.35
C SER A 107 9.44 4.03 25.53
N LEU A 108 9.31 2.73 25.25
CA LEU A 108 9.29 1.65 26.24
C LEU A 108 10.70 1.17 26.58
N ALA A 109 10.92 0.77 27.83
CA ALA A 109 12.13 0.07 28.23
C ALA A 109 12.22 -1.29 27.50
N PRO A 110 13.43 -1.82 27.20
CA PRO A 110 13.58 -3.09 26.48
C PRO A 110 12.76 -4.25 27.07
N GLU A 111 12.61 -4.30 28.39
CA GLU A 111 11.89 -5.34 29.13
C GLU A 111 10.36 -5.23 28.96
N GLU A 112 9.85 -4.04 28.65
CA GLU A 112 8.43 -3.78 28.39
C GLU A 112 8.04 -4.11 26.94
N ARG A 113 9.00 -4.43 26.07
CA ARG A 113 8.75 -4.73 24.65
C ARG A 113 8.32 -6.20 24.44
N HIS A 114 7.19 -6.57 25.05
CA HIS A 114 6.73 -7.97 25.14
C HIS A 114 5.94 -8.50 23.93
N ARG A 115 5.59 -7.68 22.93
CA ARG A 115 4.84 -8.13 21.74
C ARG A 115 5.70 -8.12 20.49
N LYS A 116 5.55 -9.16 19.66
CA LYS A 116 6.08 -9.16 18.30
C LYS A 116 5.25 -8.24 17.42
N VAL A 117 5.90 -7.47 16.56
CA VAL A 117 5.24 -6.65 15.54
C VAL A 117 5.69 -7.10 14.15
N TYR A 118 4.78 -7.68 13.39
CA TYR A 118 4.99 -8.09 12.01
C TYR A 118 4.66 -6.92 11.08
N ILE A 119 5.62 -6.49 10.26
CA ILE A 119 5.40 -5.55 9.16
C ILE A 119 5.23 -6.39 7.90
N VAL A 120 4.04 -6.34 7.32
CA VAL A 120 3.67 -7.14 6.14
C VAL A 120 3.47 -6.22 4.95
N ALA A 121 4.38 -6.30 3.99
CA ALA A 121 4.24 -5.66 2.69
C ALA A 121 3.81 -6.68 1.64
N ASN A 122 2.93 -6.30 0.72
CA ASN A 122 2.48 -7.18 -0.35
C ASN A 122 2.97 -6.64 -1.70
N ASP A 123 3.80 -7.43 -2.38
CA ASP A 123 4.27 -7.17 -3.73
C ASP A 123 3.40 -7.94 -4.71
N THR A 124 2.61 -7.23 -5.53
CA THR A 124 1.74 -7.85 -6.52
C THR A 124 2.46 -8.23 -7.81
N LEU A 125 3.76 -7.95 -7.94
CA LEU A 125 4.57 -8.16 -9.14
C LEU A 125 4.21 -7.30 -10.36
N VAL A 126 3.14 -6.49 -10.25
CA VAL A 126 2.69 -5.56 -11.30
C VAL A 126 2.44 -4.15 -10.75
N GLU A 127 2.93 -3.85 -9.55
CA GLU A 127 2.92 -2.48 -9.02
C GLU A 127 3.69 -1.55 -9.97
N SER A 128 3.30 -0.28 -10.07
CA SER A 128 4.07 0.71 -10.84
C SER A 128 5.54 0.73 -10.38
N PRO A 129 6.53 0.84 -11.29
CA PRO A 129 7.97 0.83 -10.96
C PRO A 129 8.34 1.73 -9.77
N LEU A 130 7.80 2.95 -9.75
CA LEU A 130 8.07 3.93 -8.69
C LEU A 130 7.50 3.53 -7.33
N VAL A 131 6.35 2.87 -7.34
CA VAL A 131 5.68 2.40 -6.12
C VAL A 131 6.44 1.23 -5.55
N ILE A 132 6.84 0.27 -6.39
CA ILE A 132 7.58 -0.91 -5.93
C ILE A 132 8.99 -0.53 -5.46
N ASP A 133 9.66 0.41 -6.11
CA ASP A 133 10.97 0.90 -5.68
C ASP A 133 10.89 1.65 -4.36
N HIS A 134 9.88 2.51 -4.20
CA HIS A 134 9.61 3.16 -2.93
C HIS A 134 9.36 2.14 -1.81
N LEU A 135 8.55 1.12 -2.08
CA LEU A 135 8.24 0.06 -1.13
C LEU A 135 9.48 -0.75 -0.76
N LYS A 136 10.24 -1.25 -1.74
CA LYS A 136 11.47 -2.03 -1.55
C LYS A 136 12.52 -1.25 -0.77
N LYS A 137 12.73 0.04 -1.12
CA LYS A 137 13.65 0.91 -0.40
C LYS A 137 13.21 1.12 1.05
N SER A 138 11.93 1.40 1.28
CA SER A 138 11.39 1.58 2.63
C SER A 138 11.56 0.33 3.48
N ILE A 139 11.22 -0.85 2.93
CA ILE A 139 11.39 -2.14 3.62
C ILE A 139 12.86 -2.44 3.92
N LYS A 140 13.78 -2.09 3.02
CA LYS A 140 15.22 -2.23 3.25
C LYS A 140 15.71 -1.34 4.41
N ASP A 141 15.30 -0.08 4.44
CA ASP A 141 15.65 0.87 5.50
C ASP A 141 15.09 0.42 6.85
N ILE A 142 13.80 0.06 6.89
CA ILE A 142 13.11 -0.52 8.05
C ILE A 142 13.87 -1.75 8.56
N SER A 143 14.13 -2.73 7.69
CA SER A 143 14.81 -3.98 8.07
C SER A 143 16.20 -3.75 8.64
N LYS A 144 16.95 -2.78 8.10
CA LYS A 144 18.26 -2.39 8.62
C LYS A 144 18.15 -1.75 10.01
N ALA A 145 17.17 -0.87 10.21
CA ALA A 145 16.95 -0.18 11.48
C ALA A 145 16.47 -1.13 12.58
N VAL A 146 15.57 -2.07 12.28
CA VAL A 146 15.09 -3.10 13.22
C VAL A 146 16.28 -3.85 13.83
N LYS A 147 17.21 -4.33 12.99
CA LYS A 147 18.41 -5.06 13.43
C LYS A 147 19.32 -4.20 14.31
N LYS A 148 19.51 -2.92 13.94
CA LYS A 148 20.36 -1.99 14.69
C LYS A 148 19.80 -1.65 16.07
N MET A 149 18.47 -1.58 16.20
CA MET A 149 17.79 -1.11 17.41
C MET A 149 17.27 -2.24 18.30
N PHE A 150 17.48 -3.51 17.92
CA PHE A 150 17.01 -4.70 18.64
C PHE A 150 15.51 -4.64 19.00
N LEU A 151 14.69 -4.17 18.05
CA LEU A 151 13.24 -4.09 18.22
C LEU A 151 12.59 -5.45 17.94
N PRO A 152 11.48 -5.81 18.61
CA PRO A 152 10.74 -7.05 18.39
C PRO A 152 9.91 -7.01 17.10
N ILE A 153 10.49 -6.46 16.02
CA ILE A 153 9.84 -6.26 14.74
C ILE A 153 10.32 -7.34 13.77
N ILE A 154 9.39 -7.94 13.03
CA ILE A 154 9.66 -8.92 11.97
C ILE A 154 9.12 -8.34 10.67
N VAL A 155 9.96 -8.27 9.64
CA VAL A 155 9.58 -7.70 8.33
C VAL A 155 9.39 -8.84 7.34
N GLN A 156 8.24 -8.88 6.67
CA GLN A 156 7.88 -9.89 5.69
C GLN A 156 7.29 -9.26 4.44
N ILE A 157 7.66 -9.80 3.28
CA ILE A 157 7.07 -9.46 1.99
C ILE A 157 6.28 -10.67 1.51
N THR A 158 5.01 -10.48 1.20
CA THR A 158 4.15 -11.49 0.59
C THR A 158 4.04 -11.25 -0.92
N GLN A 159 3.89 -12.35 -1.66
CA GLN A 159 3.68 -12.34 -3.10
C GLN A 159 2.58 -13.35 -3.47
N PRO A 160 1.84 -13.12 -4.58
CA PRO A 160 0.96 -14.14 -5.13
C PRO A 160 1.72 -15.44 -5.44
N CYS A 161 1.06 -16.58 -5.27
CA CYS A 161 1.53 -17.80 -5.90
C CYS A 161 1.64 -17.59 -7.41
N ILE A 162 2.60 -18.25 -8.07
CA ILE A 162 2.80 -18.16 -9.53
C ILE A 162 1.47 -18.39 -10.28
N ASP A 163 0.71 -19.40 -9.87
CA ASP A 163 -0.58 -19.72 -10.47
C ASP A 163 -1.63 -18.58 -10.37
N GLN A 164 -1.43 -17.64 -9.44
CA GLN A 164 -2.34 -16.55 -9.13
C GLN A 164 -1.84 -15.18 -9.63
N THR A 165 -0.69 -15.13 -10.31
CA THR A 165 -0.13 -13.87 -10.83
C THR A 165 -0.97 -13.29 -11.97
N PHE A 166 -0.71 -12.02 -12.29
CA PHE A 166 -1.43 -11.31 -13.33
C PHE A 166 -1.30 -12.00 -14.69
N TRP A 167 -0.06 -12.31 -15.10
CA TRP A 167 0.22 -12.86 -16.42
C TRP A 167 -0.30 -14.29 -16.59
N VAL A 168 -0.18 -15.15 -15.58
CA VAL A 168 -0.73 -16.51 -15.66
C VAL A 168 -2.27 -16.47 -15.81
N ASN A 169 -2.94 -15.51 -15.17
CA ASN A 169 -4.38 -15.35 -15.31
C ASN A 169 -4.78 -14.71 -16.66
N VAL A 170 -4.11 -13.65 -17.10
CA VAL A 170 -4.45 -12.95 -18.35
C VAL A 170 -3.96 -13.72 -19.57
N ILE A 171 -2.67 -14.02 -19.66
CA ILE A 171 -2.05 -14.68 -20.83
C ILE A 171 -2.31 -16.19 -20.78
N GLY A 172 -2.09 -16.84 -19.64
CA GLY A 172 -2.31 -18.29 -19.52
C GLY A 172 -3.79 -18.65 -19.67
N ARG A 173 -4.62 -18.17 -18.75
CA ARG A 173 -6.05 -18.53 -18.71
C ARG A 173 -6.93 -17.71 -19.65
N GLY A 174 -6.47 -16.57 -20.16
CA GLY A 174 -7.29 -15.67 -20.96
C GLY A 174 -8.28 -14.88 -20.11
N TYR A 175 -8.10 -14.76 -18.79
CA TYR A 175 -8.98 -13.91 -17.99
C TYR A 175 -8.87 -12.47 -18.46
N ILE A 176 -10.03 -11.84 -18.66
CA ILE A 176 -10.04 -10.43 -19.01
C ILE A 176 -9.37 -9.60 -17.90
N PRO A 177 -8.64 -8.52 -18.26
CA PRO A 177 -8.11 -7.58 -17.30
C PRO A 177 -9.20 -7.07 -16.35
N PRO A 178 -8.88 -6.87 -15.05
CA PRO A 178 -9.90 -6.57 -14.04
C PRO A 178 -10.81 -5.40 -14.40
N THR A 179 -12.11 -5.55 -14.10
CA THR A 179 -13.11 -4.48 -14.26
C THR A 179 -13.70 -4.09 -12.90
N ARG A 180 -14.53 -3.05 -12.85
CA ARG A 180 -15.18 -2.63 -11.59
C ARG A 180 -15.95 -3.76 -10.91
N ASN A 181 -16.59 -4.62 -11.71
CA ASN A 181 -17.45 -5.72 -11.27
C ASN A 181 -16.73 -7.08 -11.25
N PHE A 182 -15.52 -7.16 -11.82
CA PHE A 182 -14.73 -8.40 -11.89
C PHE A 182 -13.28 -8.12 -11.47
N ARG A 183 -13.10 -7.90 -10.16
CA ARG A 183 -11.81 -7.54 -9.54
C ARG A 183 -11.07 -8.76 -8.98
N TRP A 184 -10.81 -9.74 -9.83
CA TRP A 184 -10.14 -10.97 -9.41
C TRP A 184 -8.72 -10.74 -8.85
N CYS A 185 -8.04 -9.68 -9.28
CA CYS A 185 -6.68 -9.36 -8.83
C CYS A 185 -6.62 -9.01 -7.34
N THR A 186 -7.64 -8.35 -6.78
CA THR A 186 -7.67 -8.00 -5.35
C THR A 186 -7.63 -9.25 -4.49
N ASP A 187 -8.48 -10.22 -4.79
CA ASP A 187 -8.55 -11.46 -4.05
C ASP A 187 -7.25 -12.26 -4.17
N ARG A 188 -6.86 -12.56 -5.41
CA ARG A 188 -5.75 -13.46 -5.73
C ARG A 188 -4.37 -12.90 -5.40
N MET A 189 -4.18 -11.60 -5.61
CA MET A 189 -2.86 -10.97 -5.54
C MET A 189 -2.64 -10.11 -4.30
N LYS A 190 -3.70 -9.72 -3.58
CA LYS A 190 -3.58 -8.90 -2.37
C LYS A 190 -4.10 -9.62 -1.12
N ILE A 191 -5.31 -10.18 -1.19
CA ILE A 191 -5.97 -10.79 -0.03
C ILE A 191 -5.35 -12.16 0.28
N GLN A 192 -5.33 -13.09 -0.69
CA GLN A 192 -4.86 -14.46 -0.44
C GLN A 192 -3.40 -14.53 0.06
N PRO A 193 -2.42 -13.79 -0.50
CA PRO A 193 -1.05 -13.83 0.01
C PRO A 193 -0.93 -13.33 1.46
N THR A 194 -1.67 -12.27 1.78
CA THR A 194 -1.70 -11.69 3.13
C THR A 194 -2.39 -12.63 4.11
N ASN A 195 -3.52 -13.24 3.73
CA ASN A 195 -4.26 -14.16 4.57
C ASN A 195 -3.43 -15.39 4.95
N ARG A 196 -2.71 -15.99 3.99
CA ARG A 196 -1.81 -17.14 4.26
C ARG A 196 -0.79 -16.80 5.35
N LEU A 197 -0.19 -15.62 5.27
CA LEU A 197 0.77 -15.19 6.28
C LEU A 197 0.12 -14.96 7.65
N ILE A 198 -1.06 -14.34 7.68
CA ILE A 198 -1.81 -14.14 8.93
C ILE A 198 -2.16 -15.50 9.56
N GLU A 199 -2.57 -16.47 8.75
CA GLU A 199 -2.86 -17.84 9.20
C GLU A 199 -1.62 -18.55 9.77
N GLU A 200 -0.45 -18.38 9.15
CA GLU A 200 0.83 -18.88 9.68
C GLU A 200 1.17 -18.27 11.05
N ILE A 201 0.95 -16.96 11.21
CA ILE A 201 1.15 -16.27 12.50
C ILE A 201 0.15 -16.79 13.55
N LEU A 202 -1.11 -16.97 13.18
CA LEU A 202 -2.16 -17.50 14.06
C LEU A 202 -1.90 -18.94 14.48
N ALA A 203 -1.32 -19.77 13.61
CA ALA A 203 -0.92 -21.13 13.96
C ALA A 203 0.10 -21.15 15.11
N GLN A 204 0.95 -20.13 15.21
CA GLN A 204 1.96 -20.00 16.27
C GLN A 204 1.42 -19.32 17.54
N HIS A 205 0.50 -18.36 17.39
CA HIS A 205 0.12 -17.46 18.47
C HIS A 205 -1.35 -17.59 18.94
N LYS A 206 -2.19 -18.39 18.27
CA LYS A 206 -3.65 -18.57 18.47
C LYS A 206 -4.52 -17.34 18.24
N ARG A 207 -3.98 -16.14 18.45
CA ARG A 207 -4.60 -14.83 18.24
C ARG A 207 -3.60 -13.85 17.65
N ALA A 208 -4.08 -12.86 16.91
CA ALA A 208 -3.27 -11.76 16.37
C ALA A 208 -4.11 -10.50 16.19
N VAL A 209 -3.46 -9.34 16.13
CA VAL A 209 -4.11 -8.03 15.92
C VAL A 209 -3.57 -7.38 14.66
N LEU A 210 -4.42 -7.21 13.66
CA LEU A 210 -4.14 -6.49 12.42
C LEU A 210 -4.41 -5.00 12.60
N LEU A 211 -3.35 -4.20 12.55
CA LEU A 211 -3.37 -2.76 12.60
C LEU A 211 -3.56 -2.20 11.19
N VAL A 212 -4.58 -1.37 11.01
CA VAL A 212 -4.93 -0.77 9.72
C VAL A 212 -4.92 0.76 9.78
N GLY A 213 -4.33 1.38 8.75
CA GLY A 213 -4.27 2.85 8.61
C GLY A 213 -5.55 3.47 8.05
N THR A 214 -6.71 2.83 8.23
CA THR A 214 -7.98 3.30 7.64
C THR A 214 -8.52 4.52 8.40
N ARG A 215 -9.01 5.53 7.68
CA ARG A 215 -9.57 6.76 8.26
C ARG A 215 -11.03 6.99 7.86
N ARG A 216 -11.83 7.57 8.75
CA ARG A 216 -13.23 7.97 8.47
C ARG A 216 -13.31 9.05 7.38
N SER A 217 -12.29 9.91 7.32
CA SER A 217 -12.19 11.05 6.40
C SER A 217 -11.75 10.66 4.97
N GLU A 218 -11.38 9.40 4.71
CA GLU A 218 -10.74 9.01 3.45
C GLU A 218 -11.72 8.86 2.26
N SER A 219 -12.95 8.41 2.49
CA SER A 219 -14.04 8.43 1.49
C SER A 219 -15.40 8.16 2.13
N GLN A 220 -16.48 8.61 1.51
CA GLN A 220 -17.84 8.30 1.97
C GLN A 220 -18.10 6.78 2.08
N ASN A 221 -17.58 5.98 1.13
CA ASN A 221 -17.71 4.52 1.16
C ASN A 221 -16.92 3.90 2.32
N ARG A 222 -15.70 4.38 2.61
CA ARG A 222 -14.95 3.92 3.78
C ARG A 222 -15.62 4.31 5.08
N ARG A 223 -16.18 5.52 5.19
CA ARG A 223 -16.98 5.94 6.34
C ARG A 223 -18.19 5.03 6.56
N ARG A 224 -18.97 4.75 5.51
CA ARG A 224 -20.12 3.83 5.57
C ARG A 224 -19.69 2.41 5.96
N ASN A 225 -18.59 1.90 5.39
CA ASN A 225 -18.07 0.57 5.75
C ASN A 225 -17.59 0.52 7.21
N MET A 226 -16.90 1.54 7.70
CA MET A 226 -16.48 1.63 9.10
C MET A 226 -17.67 1.72 10.04
N GLN A 227 -18.71 2.50 9.68
CA GLN A 227 -19.96 2.57 10.44
C GLN A 227 -20.69 1.23 10.46
N LYS A 228 -20.77 0.53 9.32
CA LYS A 228 -21.41 -0.79 9.20
C LYS A 228 -20.75 -1.85 10.09
N HIS A 229 -19.43 -1.77 10.27
CA HIS A 229 -18.68 -2.69 11.12
C HIS A 229 -18.37 -2.10 12.50
N SER A 230 -19.02 -1.00 12.90
CA SER A 230 -18.83 -0.30 14.17
C SER A 230 -17.36 -0.04 14.55
N VAL A 231 -16.50 0.21 13.55
CA VAL A 231 -15.07 0.39 13.79
C VAL A 231 -14.86 1.69 14.57
N LYS A 232 -14.44 1.56 15.83
CA LYS A 232 -13.98 2.66 16.68
C LYS A 232 -12.46 2.63 16.78
N ALA A 233 -11.84 3.81 16.92
CA ALA A 233 -10.38 3.93 16.97
C ALA A 233 -9.75 3.15 18.13
N ASN A 234 -10.49 3.03 19.24
CA ASN A 234 -10.07 2.46 20.51
C ASN A 234 -10.61 1.04 20.79
N GLU A 235 -11.29 0.40 19.81
CA GLU A 235 -11.88 -0.92 20.00
C GLU A 235 -11.30 -1.94 19.00
N MET A 236 -11.00 -3.14 19.51
CA MET A 236 -10.70 -4.28 18.66
C MET A 236 -11.98 -4.84 18.06
N ASN A 237 -11.97 -5.03 16.74
CA ASN A 237 -13.08 -5.64 16.02
C ASN A 237 -12.63 -7.00 15.44
N PRO A 238 -13.44 -8.05 15.48
CA PRO A 238 -13.03 -9.32 14.86
C PRO A 238 -12.88 -9.14 13.34
N HIS A 239 -11.84 -9.76 12.76
CA HIS A 239 -11.67 -9.79 11.31
C HIS A 239 -12.83 -10.57 10.67
N SER A 240 -13.38 -10.07 9.55
CA SER A 240 -14.60 -10.60 8.95
C SER A 240 -14.45 -12.03 8.40
N SER A 241 -13.25 -12.40 7.95
CA SER A 241 -13.00 -13.68 7.30
C SER A 241 -11.96 -14.58 7.98
N ILE A 242 -11.15 -14.06 8.92
CA ILE A 242 -10.03 -14.81 9.51
C ILE A 242 -10.28 -14.97 11.00
N LYS A 243 -10.64 -16.20 11.41
CA LYS A 243 -10.91 -16.52 12.81
C LYS A 243 -9.64 -16.34 13.66
N GLY A 244 -9.75 -15.66 14.80
CA GLY A 244 -8.62 -15.40 15.70
C GLY A 244 -7.82 -14.13 15.36
N CYS A 245 -8.09 -13.50 14.22
CA CYS A 245 -7.55 -12.18 13.89
C CYS A 245 -8.50 -11.07 14.36
N TRP A 246 -7.95 -10.08 15.05
CA TRP A 246 -8.64 -8.85 15.44
C TRP A 246 -8.13 -7.69 14.60
N MET A 247 -8.92 -6.64 14.48
CA MET A 247 -8.65 -5.43 13.70
C MET A 247 -8.57 -4.24 14.65
N PHE A 248 -7.54 -3.41 14.48
CA PHE A 248 -7.32 -2.20 15.26
C PHE A 248 -6.99 -1.04 14.32
N ALA A 249 -7.74 0.06 14.41
CA ALA A 249 -7.66 1.17 13.47
C ALA A 249 -7.36 2.50 14.20
N PRO A 250 -6.16 2.67 14.78
CA PRO A 250 -5.86 3.80 15.65
C PRO A 250 -5.86 5.15 14.91
N LEU A 251 -5.69 5.15 13.58
CA LEU A 251 -5.71 6.38 12.78
C LEU A 251 -7.13 6.86 12.42
N ALA A 252 -8.19 6.14 12.83
CA ALA A 252 -9.56 6.31 12.32
C ALA A 252 -10.06 7.76 12.31
N ASP A 253 -9.66 8.56 13.30
CA ASP A 253 -10.15 9.91 13.53
C ASP A 253 -9.19 11.01 13.03
N LEU A 254 -8.06 10.65 12.40
CA LEU A 254 -7.18 11.61 11.72
C LEU A 254 -7.81 12.12 10.41
N LEU A 255 -7.55 13.38 10.11
CA LEU A 255 -7.86 14.02 8.83
C LEU A 255 -6.73 13.80 7.82
N ASP A 256 -6.99 14.08 6.54
CA ASP A 256 -5.96 13.91 5.50
C ASP A 256 -4.78 14.86 5.70
N ASN A 257 -5.08 16.13 6.00
CA ASN A 257 -4.06 17.15 6.29
C ASN A 257 -3.24 16.80 7.53
N ASP A 258 -3.85 16.19 8.56
CA ASP A 258 -3.12 15.77 9.76
C ASP A 258 -1.99 14.81 9.37
N VAL A 259 -2.30 13.78 8.56
CA VAL A 259 -1.33 12.76 8.16
C VAL A 259 -0.14 13.38 7.44
N TRP A 260 -0.41 14.28 6.47
CA TRP A 260 0.65 14.95 5.74
C TRP A 260 1.48 15.88 6.61
N MET A 261 0.83 16.71 7.44
CA MET A 261 1.54 17.63 8.34
C MET A 261 2.44 16.86 9.31
N ILE A 262 1.97 15.75 9.87
CA ILE A 262 2.77 14.91 10.76
C ILE A 262 3.98 14.31 10.03
N LEU A 263 3.78 13.74 8.83
CA LEU A 263 4.87 13.17 8.04
C LEU A 263 5.88 14.22 7.55
N MET A 264 5.46 15.47 7.33
CA MET A 264 6.38 16.54 6.92
C MET A 264 7.20 17.09 8.10
N GLN A 265 6.61 17.13 9.30
CA GLN A 265 7.25 17.70 10.48
C GLN A 265 8.12 16.70 11.25
N ARG A 266 7.90 15.39 11.08
CA ARG A 266 8.60 14.34 11.81
C ARG A 266 9.44 13.46 10.91
N LYS A 267 10.64 13.11 11.37
CA LYS A 267 11.48 12.12 10.69
C LYS A 267 11.06 10.70 11.07
N PRO A 268 11.09 9.74 10.14
CA PRO A 268 10.86 8.35 10.46
C PRO A 268 11.93 7.77 11.41
N PRO A 269 11.54 6.98 12.44
CA PRO A 269 12.48 6.36 13.37
C PRO A 269 13.50 5.40 12.75
N TRP A 270 13.17 4.79 11.61
CA TRP A 270 14.08 3.89 10.88
C TRP A 270 15.13 4.63 10.03
N GLY A 271 15.18 5.97 10.11
CA GLY A 271 16.13 6.80 9.38
C GLY A 271 15.60 7.29 8.03
N SER A 272 16.41 8.07 7.31
CA SER A 272 16.04 8.78 6.07
C SER A 272 15.06 9.94 6.32
N SER A 273 14.20 10.24 5.36
CA SER A 273 13.16 11.28 5.46
C SER A 273 11.95 10.88 4.64
N HIS A 274 10.79 11.46 4.95
CA HIS A 274 9.57 11.28 4.18
C HIS A 274 9.58 12.01 2.83
N ARG A 275 10.69 12.66 2.45
CA ARG A 275 10.80 13.41 1.19
C ARG A 275 10.47 12.58 -0.02
N ASN A 276 10.97 11.35 -0.12
CA ASN A 276 10.69 10.48 -1.28
C ASN A 276 9.19 10.17 -1.39
N LEU A 277 8.53 9.90 -0.26
CA LEU A 277 7.09 9.67 -0.20
C LEU A 277 6.32 10.92 -0.63
N ILE A 278 6.69 12.09 -0.11
CA ILE A 278 6.06 13.37 -0.46
C ILE A 278 6.25 13.68 -1.95
N THR A 279 7.47 13.50 -2.48
CA THR A 279 7.78 13.70 -3.90
C THR A 279 6.99 12.74 -4.78
N LEU A 280 6.85 11.46 -4.37
CA LEU A 280 6.06 10.47 -5.09
C LEU A 280 4.59 10.94 -5.23
N TYR A 281 3.98 11.40 -4.13
CA TYR A 281 2.61 11.93 -4.14
C TYR A 281 2.49 13.25 -4.91
N ARG A 282 3.48 14.14 -4.83
CA ARG A 282 3.50 15.39 -5.60
C ARG A 282 3.55 15.11 -7.11
N ASN A 283 4.45 14.25 -7.55
CA ASN A 283 4.60 13.94 -8.97
C ASN A 283 3.35 13.20 -9.51
N ALA A 284 2.77 12.28 -8.74
CA ALA A 284 1.51 11.63 -9.09
C ALA A 284 0.31 12.58 -9.15
N GLY A 285 0.39 13.73 -8.47
CA GLY A 285 -0.59 14.81 -8.52
C GLY A 285 -0.33 15.82 -9.64
N GLY A 286 0.58 15.55 -10.59
CA GLY A 286 0.92 16.50 -11.66
C GLY A 286 1.82 17.65 -11.20
N GLY A 287 2.60 17.44 -10.12
CA GLY A 287 3.49 18.46 -9.56
C GLY A 287 2.85 19.32 -8.47
N GLU A 288 1.55 19.19 -8.23
CA GLU A 288 0.84 19.92 -7.19
C GLU A 288 1.22 19.47 -5.77
N CYS A 289 1.32 20.41 -4.85
CA CYS A 289 1.58 20.11 -3.44
C CYS A 289 0.37 19.36 -2.86
N PRO A 290 0.55 18.18 -2.20
CA PRO A 290 -0.57 17.44 -1.60
C PRO A 290 -1.35 18.19 -0.51
N LEU A 291 -0.88 19.36 -0.08
CA LEU A 291 -1.42 20.16 1.03
C LEU A 291 -2.40 21.26 0.62
N VAL A 292 -2.90 21.35 -0.62
CA VAL A 292 -3.74 22.50 -1.09
C VAL A 292 -4.79 22.89 -0.03
N LEU A 293 -4.60 24.08 0.58
CA LEU A 293 -5.34 24.55 1.76
C LEU A 293 -6.63 25.32 1.39
N THR A 294 -6.82 25.68 0.12
CA THR A 294 -7.92 26.55 -0.34
C THR A 294 -8.62 25.94 -1.55
N LYS A 295 -9.96 25.97 -1.54
CA LYS A 295 -10.79 25.53 -2.67
C LYS A 295 -10.67 26.46 -3.89
N GLU A 296 -10.19 27.68 -3.71
CA GLU A 296 -10.10 28.70 -4.77
C GLU A 296 -8.85 28.57 -5.66
N ASP A 297 -7.77 27.93 -5.19
CA ASP A 297 -6.56 27.68 -5.99
C ASP A 297 -6.61 26.35 -6.78
N ALA A 298 -7.75 25.66 -6.75
CA ALA A 298 -7.96 24.41 -7.46
C ALA A 298 -8.87 24.63 -8.68
N PRO A 299 -8.35 24.63 -9.93
CA PRO A 299 -9.22 24.50 -11.09
C PRO A 299 -9.84 23.09 -11.10
N SER A 300 -11.03 22.95 -10.52
CA SER A 300 -11.91 21.76 -10.60
C SER A 300 -11.28 20.38 -10.31
N CYS A 301 -10.23 20.32 -9.50
CA CYS A 301 -9.61 19.07 -9.05
C CYS A 301 -10.21 18.67 -7.68
N GLY A 302 -11.35 17.98 -7.70
CA GLY A 302 -12.03 17.56 -6.48
C GLY A 302 -11.18 16.59 -5.65
N THR A 303 -10.86 16.94 -4.40
CA THR A 303 -10.59 16.04 -3.25
C THR A 303 -10.04 14.64 -3.57
N THR A 304 -8.92 14.51 -4.30
CA THR A 304 -8.33 13.19 -4.59
C THR A 304 -6.82 13.17 -4.43
N SER A 305 -6.36 12.79 -3.23
CA SER A 305 -5.00 12.27 -3.06
C SER A 305 -4.75 11.18 -4.13
N PRO A 306 -3.67 11.28 -4.93
CA PRO A 306 -3.41 10.32 -6.00
C PRO A 306 -3.31 8.91 -5.41
N ARG A 307 -4.01 7.97 -6.04
CA ARG A 307 -4.00 6.56 -5.62
C ARG A 307 -3.00 5.80 -6.47
N PHE A 308 -1.97 5.30 -5.81
CA PHE A 308 -0.99 4.41 -6.39
C PHE A 308 -1.58 3.00 -6.55
N GLY A 309 -1.25 2.35 -7.67
CA GLY A 309 -1.65 0.99 -7.94
C GLY A 309 -0.76 0.31 -8.97
N CYS A 310 -1.22 -0.84 -9.44
CA CYS A 310 -0.55 -1.59 -10.48
C CYS A 310 -0.62 -0.87 -11.84
N TRP A 311 0.47 -0.93 -12.60
CA TRP A 311 0.54 -0.30 -13.93
C TRP A 311 -0.40 -0.99 -14.93
N THR A 312 -0.77 -2.25 -14.68
CA THR A 312 -1.74 -3.01 -15.47
C THR A 312 -3.20 -2.76 -15.06
N CYS A 313 -3.49 -1.77 -14.20
CA CYS A 313 -4.83 -1.58 -13.64
C CYS A 313 -5.84 -1.03 -14.68
N THR A 314 -6.68 -1.91 -15.22
CA THR A 314 -7.75 -1.56 -16.17
C THR A 314 -9.09 -1.21 -15.51
N VAL A 315 -9.12 -1.04 -14.19
CA VAL A 315 -10.36 -0.79 -13.43
C VAL A 315 -10.69 0.70 -13.32
N VAL A 316 -9.65 1.52 -13.26
CA VAL A 316 -9.76 2.97 -13.37
C VAL A 316 -9.83 3.35 -14.84
N GLU A 317 -10.62 4.34 -15.19
CA GLU A 317 -10.71 4.80 -16.58
C GLU A 317 -9.44 5.54 -16.98
N LYS A 318 -8.97 6.45 -16.12
CA LYS A 318 -7.74 7.22 -16.34
C LYS A 318 -6.77 6.97 -15.20
N ASP A 319 -5.57 6.48 -15.52
CA ASP A 319 -4.48 6.41 -14.56
C ASP A 319 -3.84 7.79 -14.37
N ARG A 320 -4.42 8.58 -13.47
CA ARG A 320 -3.92 9.93 -13.15
C ARG A 320 -2.53 9.91 -12.53
N SER A 321 -2.16 8.83 -11.83
CA SER A 321 -0.86 8.76 -11.15
C SER A 321 0.25 8.61 -12.16
N MET A 322 0.13 7.63 -13.07
CA MET A 322 1.11 7.40 -14.12
C MET A 322 1.16 8.58 -15.08
N ARG A 323 -0.01 9.12 -15.47
CA ARG A 323 -0.09 10.31 -16.33
C ARG A 323 0.56 11.54 -15.68
N GLY A 324 0.27 11.79 -14.40
CA GLY A 324 0.88 12.90 -13.66
C GLY A 324 2.41 12.79 -13.57
N MET A 325 2.93 11.57 -13.45
CA MET A 325 4.38 11.32 -13.46
C MET A 325 5.01 11.62 -14.83
N ILE A 326 4.38 11.17 -15.92
CA ILE A 326 4.78 11.45 -17.30
C ILE A 326 4.78 12.97 -17.52
N ASP A 327 3.67 13.64 -17.20
CA ASP A 327 3.51 15.08 -17.40
C ASP A 327 4.47 15.91 -16.53
N SER A 328 4.91 15.38 -15.38
CA SER A 328 5.90 16.02 -14.51
C SER A 328 7.36 15.87 -14.98
N GLY A 329 7.61 15.18 -16.11
CA GLY A 329 8.95 14.99 -16.67
C GLY A 329 9.82 14.03 -15.85
N HIS A 330 9.24 12.93 -15.36
CA HIS A 330 9.98 11.94 -14.58
C HIS A 330 11.17 11.35 -15.38
N PRO A 331 12.34 11.06 -14.77
CA PRO A 331 13.51 10.53 -15.50
C PRO A 331 13.25 9.24 -16.30
N GLU A 332 12.24 8.46 -15.91
CA GLU A 332 11.82 7.24 -16.58
C GLU A 332 10.54 7.43 -17.42
N GLN A 333 10.30 8.64 -17.92
CA GLN A 333 9.09 8.98 -18.67
C GLN A 333 8.83 8.01 -19.84
N GLU A 334 9.84 7.72 -20.66
CA GLU A 334 9.71 6.81 -21.81
C GLU A 334 9.23 5.41 -21.39
N LYS A 335 9.75 4.90 -20.27
CA LYS A 335 9.32 3.62 -19.69
C LYS A 335 7.87 3.67 -19.20
N LEU A 336 7.50 4.76 -18.53
CA LEU A 336 6.14 4.95 -18.05
C LEU A 336 5.14 5.08 -19.20
N GLU A 337 5.52 5.72 -20.31
CA GLU A 337 4.71 5.80 -21.54
C GLU A 337 4.50 4.41 -22.16
N MET A 338 5.55 3.59 -22.27
CA MET A 338 5.40 2.20 -22.76
C MET A 338 4.44 1.37 -21.89
N LEU A 339 4.56 1.45 -20.56
CA LEU A 339 3.66 0.75 -19.63
C LEU A 339 2.21 1.27 -19.75
N PHE A 340 2.05 2.59 -19.96
CA PHE A 340 0.76 3.23 -20.16
C PHE A 340 0.10 2.74 -21.45
N ASP A 341 0.82 2.73 -22.56
CA ASP A 341 0.30 2.31 -23.86
C ASP A 341 -0.06 0.82 -23.86
N PHE A 342 0.76 -0.02 -23.21
CA PHE A 342 0.43 -1.43 -23.01
C PHE A 342 -0.86 -1.61 -22.21
N ARG A 343 -1.06 -0.81 -21.16
CA ARG A 343 -2.29 -0.80 -20.37
C ARG A 343 -3.50 -0.40 -21.22
N GLU A 344 -3.40 0.64 -22.04
CA GLU A 344 -4.48 1.06 -22.94
C GLU A 344 -4.83 -0.03 -23.95
N MET A 345 -3.81 -0.69 -24.52
CA MET A 345 -4.00 -1.84 -25.41
C MET A 345 -4.78 -2.98 -24.72
N LEU A 346 -4.46 -3.31 -23.47
CA LEU A 346 -5.22 -4.31 -22.69
C LEU A 346 -6.70 -3.93 -22.51
N ILE A 347 -7.01 -2.63 -22.41
CA ILE A 347 -8.39 -2.13 -22.31
C ILE A 347 -9.10 -2.34 -23.66
N THR A 348 -8.46 -1.95 -24.76
CA THR A 348 -8.99 -2.11 -26.12
C THR A 348 -9.29 -3.58 -26.43
N LEU A 349 -8.34 -4.48 -26.19
CA LEU A 349 -8.52 -5.91 -26.46
C LEU A 349 -9.70 -6.51 -25.67
N ARG A 350 -9.87 -6.08 -24.42
CA ARG A 350 -10.94 -6.53 -23.52
C ARG A 350 -12.35 -6.12 -24.00
N GLU A 351 -12.45 -4.95 -24.60
CA GLU A 351 -13.73 -4.33 -24.99
C GLU A 351 -14.25 -4.85 -26.32
N ASP A 352 -13.37 -5.41 -27.15
CA ASP A 352 -13.75 -6.15 -28.35
C ASP A 352 -14.20 -7.58 -27.99
N ASN A 353 -15.40 -7.94 -28.44
CA ASN A 353 -15.96 -9.27 -28.19
C ASN A 353 -15.40 -10.34 -29.13
N GLU A 354 -14.88 -9.96 -30.30
CA GLU A 354 -14.26 -10.90 -31.25
C GLU A 354 -12.98 -11.52 -30.68
N ASN A 355 -12.32 -10.78 -29.78
CA ASN A 355 -11.16 -11.26 -29.04
C ASN A 355 -11.48 -12.32 -27.98
N ARG A 356 -12.76 -12.69 -27.80
CA ARG A 356 -13.23 -13.47 -26.65
C ARG A 356 -13.98 -14.72 -27.08
N LEU A 357 -13.72 -15.81 -26.37
CA LEU A 357 -14.43 -17.05 -26.58
C LEU A 357 -15.92 -16.91 -26.19
N PRO A 358 -16.83 -17.55 -26.92
CA PRO A 358 -18.28 -17.46 -26.67
C PRO A 358 -18.73 -18.29 -25.44
N VAL A 359 -17.82 -19.10 -24.88
CA VAL A 359 -18.04 -19.97 -23.72
C VAL A 359 -16.99 -19.67 -22.64
N ARG A 360 -17.35 -19.87 -21.38
CA ARG A 360 -16.41 -19.76 -20.26
C ARG A 360 -15.48 -20.98 -20.22
N ARG A 361 -14.41 -20.89 -19.43
CA ARG A 361 -13.44 -21.98 -19.23
C ARG A 361 -14.04 -23.25 -18.61
N ASP A 362 -15.17 -23.15 -17.93
CA ASP A 362 -15.95 -24.30 -17.42
C ASP A 362 -16.89 -24.91 -18.47
N GLY A 363 -16.84 -24.42 -19.72
CA GLY A 363 -17.67 -24.85 -20.84
C GLY A 363 -19.07 -24.24 -20.87
N ARG A 364 -19.46 -23.46 -19.85
CA ARG A 364 -20.82 -22.92 -19.74
C ARG A 364 -20.97 -21.59 -20.47
N THR A 365 -22.11 -21.41 -21.12
CA THR A 365 -22.56 -20.09 -21.59
C THR A 365 -23.31 -19.39 -20.46
N LYS A 366 -23.20 -18.06 -20.40
CA LYS A 366 -24.00 -17.25 -19.50
C LYS A 366 -24.59 -16.10 -20.30
N ASN A 367 -25.89 -15.89 -20.17
CA ASN A 367 -26.55 -14.67 -20.64
C ASN A 367 -26.85 -13.79 -19.42
N ARG A 368 -26.87 -12.48 -19.64
CA ARG A 368 -27.41 -11.53 -18.67
C ARG A 368 -28.95 -11.58 -18.70
N ASP A 369 -29.56 -10.98 -17.69
CA ASP A 369 -31.02 -10.91 -17.56
C ASP A 369 -31.68 -10.15 -18.73
N ASP A 370 -30.91 -9.27 -19.40
CA ASP A 370 -31.29 -8.53 -20.61
C ASP A 370 -31.10 -9.33 -21.92
N GLY A 371 -30.70 -10.60 -21.85
CA GLY A 371 -30.43 -11.46 -23.01
C GLY A 371 -29.03 -11.31 -23.61
N THR A 372 -28.22 -10.35 -23.16
CA THR A 372 -26.86 -10.13 -23.67
C THR A 372 -25.94 -11.28 -23.27
N ARG A 373 -25.22 -11.85 -24.25
CA ARG A 373 -24.26 -12.92 -24.00
C ARG A 373 -23.06 -12.42 -23.19
N VAL A 374 -22.70 -13.17 -22.15
CA VAL A 374 -21.47 -12.97 -21.38
C VAL A 374 -20.37 -13.83 -21.99
N TYR A 375 -19.46 -13.19 -22.71
CA TYR A 375 -18.28 -13.82 -23.28
C TYR A 375 -17.34 -14.38 -22.20
N GLY A 376 -16.58 -15.38 -22.59
CA GLY A 376 -15.59 -16.08 -21.80
C GLY A 376 -14.19 -15.42 -21.84
N PRO A 377 -13.12 -16.21 -21.73
CA PRO A 377 -11.75 -15.71 -21.75
C PRO A 377 -11.35 -15.21 -23.16
N PHE A 378 -10.19 -14.56 -23.25
CA PHE A 378 -9.53 -14.27 -24.52
C PHE A 378 -9.27 -15.55 -25.34
N THR A 379 -9.29 -15.41 -26.67
CA THR A 379 -8.88 -16.48 -27.58
C THR A 379 -7.39 -16.79 -27.41
N LEU A 380 -6.91 -17.89 -28.00
CA LEU A 380 -5.49 -18.24 -27.87
C LEU A 380 -4.60 -17.25 -28.64
N GLU A 381 -5.09 -16.75 -29.77
CA GLU A 381 -4.40 -15.80 -30.64
C GLU A 381 -4.17 -14.48 -29.91
N VAL A 382 -5.21 -13.95 -29.24
CA VAL A 382 -5.10 -12.72 -28.44
C VAL A 382 -4.17 -12.92 -27.24
N ARG A 383 -4.18 -14.11 -26.63
CA ARG A 383 -3.25 -14.44 -25.54
C ARG A 383 -1.79 -14.44 -26.02
N GLN A 384 -1.52 -14.97 -27.21
CA GLN A 384 -0.21 -14.94 -27.85
C GLN A 384 0.20 -13.51 -28.20
N GLU A 385 -0.70 -12.72 -28.78
CA GLU A 385 -0.44 -11.31 -29.10
C GLU A 385 -0.03 -10.52 -27.84
N ILE A 386 -0.74 -10.70 -26.72
CA ILE A 386 -0.40 -10.03 -25.46
C ILE A 386 1.01 -10.44 -24.98
N LEU A 387 1.37 -11.72 -25.11
CA LEU A 387 2.69 -12.22 -24.70
C LEU A 387 3.81 -11.66 -25.59
N ASP A 388 3.61 -11.65 -26.91
CA ASP A 388 4.58 -11.14 -27.88
C ASP A 388 4.83 -9.64 -27.64
N ARG A 389 3.76 -8.85 -27.51
CA ARG A 389 3.87 -7.42 -27.17
C ARG A 389 4.56 -7.19 -25.82
N LEU A 390 4.35 -8.08 -24.85
CA LEU A 390 5.00 -7.97 -23.54
C LEU A 390 6.51 -8.19 -23.67
N HIS A 391 6.93 -9.20 -24.45
CA HIS A 391 8.35 -9.47 -24.72
C HIS A 391 9.03 -8.36 -25.53
N ASP A 392 8.33 -7.78 -26.50
CA ASP A 392 8.81 -6.61 -27.24
C ASP A 392 9.05 -5.42 -26.31
N MET A 393 8.13 -5.20 -25.35
CA MET A 393 8.26 -4.15 -24.35
C MET A 393 9.40 -4.43 -23.36
N GLU A 394 9.56 -5.67 -22.89
CA GLU A 394 10.71 -6.07 -22.05
C GLU A 394 12.04 -5.79 -22.74
N SER A 395 12.12 -6.08 -24.05
CA SER A 395 13.32 -5.87 -24.86
C SER A 395 13.65 -4.38 -25.01
N GLN A 396 12.64 -3.53 -25.21
CA GLN A 396 12.81 -2.07 -25.30
C GLN A 396 13.20 -1.44 -23.95
N MET A 397 12.61 -1.91 -22.85
CA MET A 397 12.88 -1.40 -21.51
C MET A 397 14.19 -1.91 -20.91
N GLY A 398 14.70 -3.05 -21.40
CA GLY A 398 15.83 -3.76 -20.81
C GLY A 398 15.49 -4.37 -19.44
N GLU A 399 14.20 -4.59 -19.16
CA GLU A 399 13.69 -5.07 -17.88
C GLU A 399 12.73 -6.24 -18.09
N ARG A 400 12.77 -7.21 -17.17
CA ARG A 400 11.86 -8.35 -17.19
C ARG A 400 10.59 -8.03 -16.41
N LEU A 401 9.45 -8.11 -17.08
CA LEU A 401 8.08 -7.89 -16.59
C LEU A 401 7.30 -9.18 -16.39
N ILE A 402 7.71 -10.29 -17.04
CA ILE A 402 7.15 -11.62 -16.83
C ILE A 402 8.27 -12.61 -16.47
N SER A 403 8.07 -13.37 -15.39
CA SER A 403 9.08 -14.33 -14.95
C SER A 403 9.05 -15.62 -15.79
N ARG A 404 10.21 -16.30 -15.86
CA ARG A 404 10.31 -17.62 -16.53
C ARG A 404 9.33 -18.64 -15.96
N SER A 405 9.14 -18.65 -14.64
CA SER A 405 8.19 -19.56 -13.99
C SER A 405 6.74 -19.25 -14.35
N GLU A 406 6.39 -17.98 -14.63
CA GLU A 406 5.07 -17.66 -15.17
C GLU A 406 4.91 -18.19 -16.59
N ILE A 407 5.93 -18.05 -17.44
CA ILE A 407 5.93 -18.58 -18.82
C ILE A 407 5.73 -20.10 -18.83
N GLU A 408 6.48 -20.84 -18.00
CA GLU A 408 6.37 -22.30 -17.90
C GLU A 408 4.94 -22.74 -17.51
N VAL A 409 4.29 -22.00 -16.58
CA VAL A 409 2.90 -22.28 -16.20
C VAL A 409 1.91 -21.88 -17.31
N ILE A 410 2.17 -20.80 -18.04
CA ILE A 410 1.36 -20.37 -19.19
C ILE A 410 1.38 -21.42 -20.29
N GLU A 411 2.56 -21.92 -20.65
CA GLU A 411 2.75 -22.96 -21.66
C GLU A 411 2.01 -24.25 -21.29
N ASP A 412 2.11 -24.69 -20.02
CA ASP A 412 1.38 -25.84 -19.52
C ASP A 412 -0.15 -25.63 -19.55
N ILE A 413 -0.64 -24.42 -19.26
CA ILE A 413 -2.07 -24.09 -19.41
C ILE A 413 -2.49 -24.20 -20.88
N TRP A 414 -1.72 -23.65 -21.80
CA TRP A 414 -2.04 -23.67 -23.23
C TRP A 414 -1.99 -25.09 -23.81
N TRP A 415 -1.02 -25.91 -23.40
CA TRP A 415 -0.96 -27.31 -23.78
C TRP A 415 -2.21 -28.08 -23.33
N ARG A 416 -2.64 -27.87 -22.08
CA ARG A 416 -3.89 -28.47 -21.56
C ARG A 416 -5.14 -27.96 -22.28
N ASP A 417 -5.17 -26.70 -22.67
CA ASP A 417 -6.29 -26.11 -23.44
C ASP A 417 -6.40 -26.77 -24.82
N ARG A 418 -5.27 -26.96 -25.53
CA ARG A 418 -5.22 -27.64 -26.84
C ARG A 418 -5.74 -29.07 -26.78
N ILE A 419 -5.26 -29.86 -25.81
CA ILE A 419 -5.70 -31.25 -25.64
C ILE A 419 -7.21 -31.37 -25.40
N ARG A 420 -7.78 -30.44 -24.62
CA ARG A 420 -9.23 -30.42 -24.36
C ARG A 420 -10.03 -30.10 -25.61
N GLU A 421 -9.52 -29.21 -26.45
CA GLU A 421 -10.14 -28.84 -27.71
C GLU A 421 -10.09 -30.00 -28.70
N ASP A 422 -8.91 -30.61 -28.90
CA ASP A 422 -8.73 -31.77 -29.76
C ASP A 422 -9.62 -32.95 -29.33
N GLY A 423 -9.66 -33.24 -28.02
CA GLY A 423 -10.53 -34.29 -27.47
C GLY A 423 -12.02 -34.00 -27.66
N ARG A 424 -12.43 -32.74 -27.58
CA ARG A 424 -13.83 -32.33 -27.84
C ARG A 424 -14.18 -32.50 -29.32
N LEU A 425 -13.30 -32.08 -30.22
CA LEU A 425 -13.51 -32.22 -31.67
C LEU A 425 -13.61 -33.71 -32.05
N ALA A 426 -12.71 -34.55 -31.54
CA ALA A 426 -12.74 -35.99 -31.78
C ALA A 426 -14.03 -36.66 -31.26
N LEU A 427 -14.58 -36.19 -30.14
CA LEU A 427 -15.86 -36.70 -29.63
C LEU A 427 -17.04 -36.30 -30.52
N ILE A 428 -17.07 -35.05 -30.99
CA ILE A 428 -18.11 -34.56 -31.92
C ILE A 428 -18.08 -35.36 -33.22
N GLU A 429 -16.88 -35.60 -33.76
CA GLU A 429 -16.72 -36.40 -34.97
C GLU A 429 -17.27 -37.83 -34.81
N LYS A 430 -17.00 -38.48 -33.66
CA LYS A 430 -17.56 -39.81 -33.36
C LYS A 430 -19.09 -39.79 -33.23
N LEU A 431 -19.65 -38.83 -32.52
CA LEU A 431 -21.11 -38.72 -32.36
C LEU A 431 -21.81 -38.52 -33.70
N ASN A 432 -21.22 -37.71 -34.59
CA ASN A 432 -21.75 -37.50 -35.94
C ASN A 432 -21.61 -38.74 -36.84
N GLN A 433 -20.68 -39.66 -36.54
CA GLN A 433 -20.53 -40.93 -37.26
C GLN A 433 -21.50 -42.02 -36.75
N GLU A 434 -21.95 -41.95 -35.50
CA GLU A 434 -22.90 -42.90 -34.90
C GLU A 434 -24.38 -42.55 -35.22
N GLU A 435 -24.67 -41.33 -35.66
CA GLU A 435 -26.01 -40.89 -36.10
C GLU A 435 -26.31 -41.13 -37.60
N VAL A 436 -25.38 -41.75 -38.35
CA VAL A 436 -25.52 -42.05 -39.80
C VAL A 436 -25.89 -43.51 -40.06
#